data_AF-A0A527ZMI1-F1
#
_entry.id   AF-A0A527ZMI1-F1
#
_cell.length_a   1.000
_cell.length_b   1.000
_cell.length_c   1.000
_cell.angle_alpha   90.00
_cell.angle_beta   90.00
_cell.angle_gamma   90.00
#
_symmetry.space_group_name_H-M   'P 1'
#
loop_
_entity.id
_entity.type
_entity.pdbx_description
1 polymer ?
#
loop_
_entity_poly.entity_id
_entity_poly.type
_entity_poly.pdbx_seq_one_letter_code
_entity_poly.pdbx_strand_id
1 'polypeptide(L)' 'QDRSRASHDVREIAAAHVTAIEEKVRELQSMRSTLQKLIHACHGDDRPDCPILDDMAGVALSPDKGISAQV' A
#
# COMPACT_ATOMS: atom_id res chain seq x y z
N GLN A 1 37.91 -19.77 4.54
CA GLN A 1 36.58 -19.21 4.86
C GLN A 1 36.32 -18.07 3.90
N ASP A 2 35.25 -18.16 3.12
CA ASP A 2 34.97 -17.24 2.00
C ASP A 2 33.93 -16.18 2.41
N ARG A 3 34.35 -15.27 3.28
CA ARG A 3 33.49 -14.20 3.82
C ARG A 3 33.01 -13.24 2.73
N SER A 4 33.83 -13.03 1.69
CA SER A 4 33.51 -12.11 0.60
C SER A 4 32.35 -12.60 -0.27
N ARG A 5 32.25 -13.91 -0.52
CA ARG A 5 31.10 -14.50 -1.23
C ARG A 5 29.82 -14.42 -0.39
N ALA A 6 29.90 -14.70 0.91
CA ALA A 6 28.75 -14.56 1.81
C ALA A 6 28.23 -13.11 1.89
N SER A 7 29.12 -12.11 1.94
CA SER A 7 28.70 -10.70 1.95
C SER A 7 28.13 -10.23 0.62
N HIS A 8 28.59 -10.78 -0.51
CA HIS A 8 28.00 -10.52 -1.82
C HIS A 8 26.56 -11.04 -1.89
N ASP A 9 26.33 -12.28 -1.47
CA ASP A 9 25.00 -12.88 -1.52
C ASP A 9 23.99 -12.14 -0.62
N VAL A 10 24.43 -11.70 0.56
CA VAL A 10 23.61 -10.88 1.47
C VAL A 10 23.27 -9.52 0.84
N ARG A 11 24.22 -8.90 0.12
CA ARG A 11 23.99 -7.63 -0.57
C ARG A 11 22.90 -7.78 -1.65
N GLU A 12 22.95 -8.84 -2.44
CA GLU A 12 21.95 -9.09 -3.49
C GLU A 12 20.55 -9.32 -2.91
N ILE A 13 20.45 -10.08 -1.81
CA ILE A 13 19.17 -10.29 -1.10
C ILE A 13 18.63 -8.96 -0.57
N ALA A 14 19.46 -8.15 0.07
CA ALA A 14 19.06 -6.84 0.57
C ALA A 14 18.60 -5.91 -0.56
N ALA A 15 19.30 -5.91 -1.70
CA ALA A 15 18.90 -5.12 -2.87
C ALA A 15 17.54 -5.56 -3.42
N ALA A 16 17.28 -6.86 -3.50
CA ALA A 16 15.97 -7.39 -3.92
C ALA A 16 14.83 -6.93 -2.99
N HIS A 17 15.06 -6.91 -1.68
CA HIS A 17 14.09 -6.40 -0.72
C HIS A 17 13.82 -4.90 -0.88
N VAL A 18 14.85 -4.10 -1.15
CA VAL A 18 14.68 -2.66 -1.44
C VAL A 18 13.79 -2.47 -2.66
N THR A 19 14.04 -3.20 -3.74
CA THR A 19 13.20 -3.13 -4.95
C THR A 19 11.74 -3.47 -4.66
N ALA A 20 11.47 -4.53 -3.89
CA ALA A 20 10.12 -4.91 -3.51
C ALA A 20 9.41 -3.83 -2.65
N ILE A 21 10.15 -3.17 -1.76
CA ILE A 21 9.63 -2.05 -0.98
C ILE A 21 9.29 -0.87 -1.89
N GLU A 22 10.15 -0.53 -2.85
CA GLU A 22 9.91 0.56 -3.80
C GLU A 22 8.66 0.29 -4.66
N GLU A 23 8.45 -0.94 -5.11
CA GLU A 23 7.24 -1.35 -5.80
C GLU A 23 6.00 -1.14 -4.93
N LYS A 24 6.04 -1.59 -3.67
CA LYS A 24 4.92 -1.40 -2.75
C LYS A 24 4.65 0.08 -2.47
N VAL A 25 5.69 0.89 -2.35
CA VAL A 25 5.55 2.34 -2.20
C VAL A 25 4.84 2.95 -3.39
N ARG A 26 5.14 2.54 -4.63
CA ARG A 26 4.44 3.04 -5.82
C ARG A 26 2.94 2.70 -5.79
N GLU A 27 2.59 1.46 -5.43
CA GLU A 27 1.18 1.07 -5.28
C GLU A 27 0.47 1.93 -4.24
N LEU A 28 1.07 2.09 -3.05
CA LEU A 28 0.50 2.88 -1.97
C LEU A 28 0.40 4.36 -2.33
N GLN A 29 1.35 4.91 -3.09
CA GLN A 29 1.30 6.28 -3.60
C GLN A 29 0.14 6.47 -4.60
N SER A 30 -0.14 5.47 -5.44
CA SER A 30 -1.28 5.49 -6.35
C SER A 30 -2.60 5.52 -5.57
N MET A 31 -2.78 4.60 -4.62
CA MET A 31 -3.95 4.56 -3.74
C MET A 31 -4.13 5.88 -2.98
N ARG A 32 -3.05 6.42 -2.40
CA ARG A 32 -3.06 7.72 -1.72
C ARG A 32 -3.53 8.83 -2.66
N SER A 33 -3.07 8.85 -3.90
CA SER A 33 -3.44 9.88 -4.87
C SER A 33 -4.93 9.84 -5.21
N THR A 34 -5.52 8.64 -5.30
CA THR A 34 -6.97 8.48 -5.44
C THR A 34 -7.72 9.02 -4.23
N LEU A 35 -7.32 8.61 -3.02
CA LEU A 35 -7.93 9.11 -1.78
C LEU A 35 -7.82 10.63 -1.64
N GLN A 36 -6.68 11.22 -2.01
CA GLN A 36 -6.48 12.67 -2.00
C GLN A 36 -7.46 13.40 -2.92
N LYS A 37 -7.77 12.85 -4.10
CA LYS A 37 -8.79 13.43 -5.00
C LYS A 37 -10.18 13.39 -4.37
N LEU A 38 -10.54 12.28 -3.73
CA LEU A 38 -11.83 12.15 -3.05
C LEU A 38 -11.95 13.10 -1.86
N ILE A 39 -10.88 13.24 -1.07
CA ILE A 39 -10.82 14.21 0.03
C ILE A 39 -10.97 15.63 -0.47
N HIS A 40 -10.30 16.00 -1.58
CA HIS A 40 -10.43 17.33 -2.16
C HIS A 40 -11.83 17.62 -2.72
N ALA A 41 -12.49 16.59 -3.26
CA ALA A 41 -13.85 16.69 -3.75
C ALA A 41 -14.90 16.73 -2.61
N CYS A 42 -14.54 16.22 -1.43
CA CYS A 42 -15.44 16.17 -0.27
C CYS A 42 -15.56 17.53 0.41
N HIS A 43 -16.78 17.97 0.67
CA HIS A 43 -17.06 19.23 1.37
C HIS A 43 -17.04 19.11 2.89
N GLY A 44 -17.09 17.87 3.42
CA GLY A 44 -16.99 17.61 4.85
C GLY A 44 -18.18 18.09 5.68
N ASP A 45 -19.34 18.28 5.06
CA ASP A 45 -20.61 18.63 5.71
C ASP A 45 -21.57 17.43 5.73
N ASP A 46 -22.73 17.59 6.38
CA ASP A 46 -23.75 16.54 6.52
C ASP A 46 -24.57 16.31 5.22
N ARG A 47 -24.03 16.63 4.04
CA ARG A 47 -24.74 16.45 2.77
C ARG A 47 -24.75 14.97 2.34
N PRO A 48 -25.84 14.52 1.70
CA PRO A 48 -25.96 13.14 1.22
C PRO A 48 -25.04 12.83 0.03
N ASP A 49 -24.58 13.84 -0.71
CA ASP A 49 -23.73 13.70 -1.90
C ASP A 49 -22.24 13.73 -1.51
N CYS A 50 -21.77 12.73 -0.75
CA CYS A 50 -20.36 12.64 -0.35
C CYS A 50 -19.58 11.76 -1.35
N PRO A 51 -18.67 12.33 -2.18
CA PRO A 51 -17.96 11.58 -3.21
C PRO A 51 -17.07 10.45 -2.64
N ILE A 52 -16.63 10.58 -1.38
CA ILE A 52 -15.88 9.52 -0.68
C ILE A 52 -16.78 8.31 -0.43
N LEU A 53 -18.02 8.52 0.06
CA LEU A 53 -18.94 7.43 0.38
C LEU A 53 -19.41 6.72 -0.89
N ASP A 54 -19.65 7.46 -1.98
CA ASP A 54 -20.04 6.90 -3.27
C ASP A 54 -18.95 6.00 -3.87
N ASP A 55 -17.68 6.45 -3.84
CA ASP A 55 -16.55 5.67 -4.38
C ASP A 55 -16.19 4.48 -3.47
N MET A 56 -16.20 4.66 -2.13
CA MET A 56 -15.94 3.58 -1.18
C MET A 56 -17.05 2.52 -1.18
N ALA A 57 -18.30 2.87 -1.49
CA ALA A 57 -19.37 1.90 -1.68
C ALA A 57 -19.19 1.07 -2.96
N GLY A 58 -18.49 1.61 -3.98
CA GLY A 58 -18.13 0.93 -5.21
C GLY A 58 -16.83 0.10 -5.12
N VAL A 59 -15.89 0.52 -4.28
CA VAL A 59 -14.66 -0.23 -4.01
C VAL A 59 -14.88 -1.12 -2.79
N ALA A 60 -15.25 -2.38 -3.03
CA ALA A 60 -15.04 -3.45 -2.06
C ALA A 60 -13.53 -3.62 -1.81
N LEU A 61 -12.96 -2.72 -1.01
CA LEU A 61 -11.64 -2.83 -0.44
C LEU A 61 -11.65 -4.08 0.44
N SER A 62 -11.23 -5.21 -0.12
CA SER A 62 -10.78 -6.35 0.66
C SER A 62 -9.26 -6.34 0.73
N PRO A 63 -8.63 -5.56 1.63
CA PRO A 63 -7.32 -5.91 2.14
C PRO A 63 -7.54 -6.75 3.42
N ASP A 64 -6.89 -7.91 3.49
CA ASP A 64 -6.59 -8.59 4.76
C ASP A 64 -7.69 -9.41 5.47
N LYS A 65 -8.50 -10.18 4.73
CA LYS A 65 -9.04 -11.43 5.33
C LYS A 65 -7.97 -12.53 5.26
N GLY A 66 -6.99 -12.50 6.17
CA GLY A 66 -6.00 -13.59 6.23
C GLY A 66 -4.73 -13.41 7.06
N ILE A 67 -4.75 -12.79 8.24
CA ILE A 67 -3.79 -13.07 9.33
C ILE A 67 -4.56 -12.98 10.67
N SER A 68 -5.36 -14.01 10.92
CA SER A 68 -5.73 -14.43 12.27
C SER A 68 -5.71 -15.95 12.25
N ALA A 69 -4.52 -16.49 12.04
CA ALA A 69 -4.19 -17.86 12.36
C ALA A 69 -3.21 -17.82 13.53
N GLN A 70 -3.70 -18.27 14.69
CA GLN A 70 -2.97 -18.83 15.82
C GLN A 70 -1.87 -17.99 16.50
N VAL A 71 -2.16 -17.49 17.72
CA VAL A 71 -1.44 -17.87 18.97
C VAL A 71 -2.45 -17.85 20.12
#